data_AF-A0A8T6QHN1-F1
#
_entry.id   AF-A0A8T6QHN1-F1
#
_cell.length_a   1.000
_cell.length_b   1.000
_cell.length_c   1.000
_cell.angle_alpha   90.00
_cell.angle_beta   90.00
_cell.angle_gamma   90.00
#
_symmetry.space_group_name_H-M   'P 1'
#
loop_
_entity.id
_entity.type
_entity.pdbx_description
1 polymer ?
#
loop_
_entity_poly.entity_id
_entity_poly.type
_entity_poly.pdbx_seq_one_letter_code
_entity_poly.pdbx_strand_id
1 'polypeptide(L)'
;MGLFTQLEKFDQKLTRGYARWGCWVWRTLIVVPVLVVLWNIGQAVWGGPRGGVILEIHSEIDRPILGFSVNGVVGANAFANGGGSTTCCGDVSGDTAEVIWTLSTTRTQYNAGMRLEKRNMTLP
;
A
#
# COMPACT_ATOMS: atom_id res chain seq x y z
N MET A 1 24.16 -34.59 -41.11
CA MET A 1 25.41 -34.48 -40.31
C MET A 1 25.93 -33.05 -40.15
N GLY A 2 25.40 -32.02 -40.84
CA GLY A 2 25.94 -30.65 -40.77
C GLY A 2 25.52 -29.79 -39.57
N LEU A 3 24.44 -30.15 -38.87
CA LEU A 3 23.94 -29.36 -37.72
C LEU A 3 24.84 -29.50 -36.49
N PHE A 4 25.36 -30.71 -36.25
CA PHE A 4 26.29 -30.98 -35.14
C PHE A 4 27.64 -30.27 -35.31
N THR A 5 28.17 -30.22 -36.53
CA THR A 5 29.45 -29.53 -36.83
C THR A 5 29.34 -28.01 -36.71
N GLN A 6 28.15 -27.45 -36.99
CA GLN A 6 27.88 -26.02 -36.74
C GLN A 6 27.79 -25.72 -35.25
N LEU A 7 27.15 -26.59 -34.47
CA LEU A 7 27.07 -26.47 -33.01
C LEU A 7 28.44 -26.54 -32.34
N GLU A 8 29.32 -27.48 -32.74
CA GLU A 8 30.68 -27.57 -32.19
C GLU A 8 31.52 -26.32 -32.48
N LYS A 9 31.43 -25.77 -33.69
CA LYS A 9 32.10 -24.50 -34.03
C LYS A 9 31.57 -23.32 -33.22
N PHE A 10 30.27 -23.33 -32.91
CA PHE A 10 29.64 -22.31 -32.08
C PHE A 10 30.12 -22.43 -30.62
N ASP A 11 30.09 -23.64 -30.07
CA ASP A 11 30.49 -23.94 -28.70
C ASP A 11 31.97 -23.59 -28.45
N GLN A 12 32.85 -23.91 -29.40
CA GLN A 12 34.29 -23.62 -29.33
C GLN A 12 34.59 -22.10 -29.38
N LYS A 13 33.77 -21.31 -30.07
CA LYS A 13 33.85 -19.84 -30.05
C LYS A 13 33.32 -19.26 -28.74
N LEU A 14 32.24 -19.84 -28.22
CA LEU A 14 31.59 -19.41 -26.99
C LEU A 14 32.49 -19.66 -25.78
N THR A 15 33.07 -20.85 -25.65
CA THR A 15 34.04 -21.19 -24.58
C THR A 15 35.29 -20.32 -24.61
N ARG A 16 35.83 -19.96 -25.78
CA ARG A 16 36.99 -19.07 -25.89
C ARG A 16 36.66 -17.63 -25.48
N GLY A 17 35.46 -17.14 -25.80
CA GLY A 17 34.96 -15.85 -25.33
C GLY A 17 34.71 -15.85 -23.82
N TYR A 18 34.11 -16.93 -23.32
CA TYR A 18 33.83 -17.14 -21.89
C TYR A 18 35.09 -17.31 -21.04
N ALA A 19 36.16 -17.88 -21.57
CA ALA A 19 37.44 -17.96 -20.85
C ALA A 19 38.07 -16.58 -20.59
N ARG A 20 37.76 -15.58 -21.43
CA ARG A 20 38.26 -14.20 -21.28
C ARG A 20 37.33 -13.30 -20.48
N TRP A 21 36.01 -13.48 -20.60
CA TRP A 21 35.00 -12.59 -20.03
C TRP A 21 34.07 -13.25 -19.01
N GLY A 22 34.13 -14.57 -18.86
CA GLY A 22 33.23 -15.36 -18.02
C GLY A 22 33.26 -14.94 -16.55
N CYS A 23 34.44 -14.61 -16.01
CA CYS A 23 34.54 -14.10 -14.64
C CYS A 23 33.79 -12.77 -14.45
N TRP A 24 33.80 -11.89 -15.45
CA TRP A 24 33.07 -10.62 -15.40
C TRP A 24 31.57 -10.82 -15.59
N VAL A 25 31.16 -11.69 -16.52
CA VAL A 25 29.77 -12.06 -16.75
C VAL A 25 29.16 -12.69 -15.49
N TRP A 26 29.83 -13.67 -14.89
CA TRP A 26 29.39 -14.29 -13.64
C TRP A 26 29.37 -13.31 -12.48
N ARG A 27 30.38 -12.44 -12.36
CA ARG A 27 30.38 -11.39 -11.33
C ARG A 27 29.19 -10.46 -11.48
N THR A 28 28.88 -9.99 -12.68
CA THR A 28 27.69 -9.14 -12.90
C THR A 28 26.39 -9.88 -12.62
N LEU A 29 26.28 -11.15 -13.05
CA LEU A 29 25.09 -11.98 -12.82
C LEU A 29 24.85 -12.26 -11.33
N ILE A 30 25.89 -12.29 -10.49
CA ILE A 30 25.77 -12.51 -9.04
C ILE A 30 25.62 -11.19 -8.29
N VAL A 31 26.38 -10.17 -8.64
CA VAL A 31 26.39 -8.88 -7.94
C VAL A 31 25.04 -8.19 -8.03
N VAL A 32 24.38 -8.21 -9.20
CA VAL A 32 23.09 -7.52 -9.36
C VAL A 32 22.01 -8.10 -8.44
N PRO A 33 21.73 -9.42 -8.41
CA PRO A 33 20.80 -10.01 -7.45
C PRO A 33 21.18 -9.76 -6.00
N VAL A 34 22.46 -9.88 -5.65
CA VAL A 34 22.93 -9.66 -4.28
C VAL A 34 22.67 -8.22 -3.84
N LEU A 35 22.95 -7.23 -4.69
CA LEU A 35 22.67 -5.83 -4.40
C LEU A 35 21.16 -5.57 -4.24
N VAL A 36 20.32 -6.18 -5.09
CA VAL A 36 18.86 -6.07 -4.96
C VAL A 36 18.38 -6.66 -3.64
N VAL A 37 18.87 -7.85 -3.26
CA VAL A 37 18.50 -8.49 -1.98
C VAL A 37 18.95 -7.63 -0.80
N LEU A 38 20.20 -7.18 -0.78
CA LEU A 38 20.72 -6.33 0.28
C LEU A 38 19.95 -5.00 0.40
N TRP A 39 19.58 -4.41 -0.74
CA TRP A 39 18.73 -3.21 -0.76
C TRP A 39 17.36 -3.48 -0.12
N ASN A 40 16.69 -4.58 -0.47
CA ASN A 40 15.40 -4.94 0.12
C ASN A 40 15.50 -5.23 1.62
N ILE A 41 16.57 -5.91 2.06
CA ILE A 41 16.82 -6.15 3.49
C ILE A 41 17.05 -4.82 4.22
N GLY A 42 17.87 -3.92 3.68
CA GLY A 42 18.10 -2.61 4.29
C GLY A 42 16.81 -1.80 4.40
N GLN A 43 15.97 -1.87 3.36
CA GLN A 43 14.65 -1.27 3.36
C GLN A 43 13.70 -1.93 4.37
N ALA A 44 13.83 -3.21 4.68
CA ALA A 44 13.01 -3.88 5.70
C ALA A 44 13.44 -3.52 7.13
N VAL A 45 14.75 -3.33 7.37
CA VAL A 45 15.31 -3.05 8.69
C VAL A 45 15.24 -1.56 9.06
N TRP A 46 15.52 -0.67 8.09
CA TRP A 46 15.62 0.77 8.33
C TRP A 46 14.62 1.61 7.53
N GLY A 47 13.78 0.98 6.70
CA GLY A 47 12.71 1.72 6.04
C GLY A 47 11.66 2.17 7.03
N GLY A 48 11.09 3.35 6.80
CA GLY A 48 9.88 3.77 7.50
C GLY A 48 8.74 2.77 7.30
N PRO A 49 7.69 2.79 8.15
CA PRO A 49 6.51 1.95 7.96
C PRO A 49 5.97 2.17 6.55
N ARG A 50 6.05 1.15 5.69
CA ARG A 50 5.45 1.20 4.34
C ARG A 50 3.97 0.84 4.36
N GLY A 51 3.40 0.65 5.54
CA GLY A 51 2.00 0.31 5.72
C GLY A 51 1.17 1.57 5.76
N GLY A 52 0.42 1.83 4.68
CA GLY A 52 -0.76 2.69 4.80
C GLY A 52 -1.72 2.08 5.82
N VAL A 53 -2.38 2.91 6.61
CA VAL A 53 -3.35 2.41 7.57
C VAL A 53 -4.65 2.03 6.87
N ILE A 54 -5.33 1.05 7.44
CA ILE A 54 -6.68 0.66 7.05
C ILE A 54 -7.61 1.16 8.15
N LEU A 55 -8.57 2.01 7.77
CA LEU A 55 -9.58 2.55 8.66
C LEU A 55 -10.86 1.74 8.51
N GLU A 56 -11.29 1.12 9.61
CA GLU A 56 -12.57 0.43 9.73
C GLU A 56 -13.45 1.17 10.71
N ILE A 57 -14.71 1.36 10.33
CA ILE A 57 -15.69 2.10 11.14
C ILE A 57 -16.77 1.16 11.64
N HIS A 58 -16.99 1.21 12.96
CA HIS A 58 -18.11 0.62 13.65
C HIS A 58 -18.84 1.73 14.39
N SER A 59 -20.13 1.89 14.11
CA SER A 59 -20.99 2.88 14.75
C SER A 59 -21.95 2.20 15.70
N GLU A 60 -21.96 2.61 16.97
CA GLU A 60 -22.97 2.24 17.97
C GLU A 60 -24.03 3.34 18.16
N ILE A 61 -24.13 4.24 17.18
CA ILE A 61 -25.08 5.36 17.21
C ILE A 61 -26.34 4.96 16.42
N ASP A 62 -27.50 5.40 16.90
CA ASP A 62 -28.81 5.19 16.26
C ASP A 62 -28.96 5.86 14.89
N ARG A 63 -27.97 6.67 14.49
CA ARG A 63 -27.98 7.43 13.24
C ARG A 63 -26.81 7.01 12.35
N PRO A 64 -27.04 6.79 11.03
CA PRO A 64 -25.97 6.47 10.12
C PRO A 64 -24.96 7.62 9.97
N ILE A 65 -23.72 7.29 9.68
CA ILE A 65 -22.64 8.24 9.42
C ILE A 65 -22.48 8.35 7.89
N LEU A 66 -22.56 9.58 7.38
CA LEU A 66 -22.39 9.90 5.95
C LEU A 66 -20.93 9.70 5.51
N GLY A 67 -19.98 10.00 6.39
CA GLY A 67 -18.55 9.81 6.18
C GLY A 67 -17.77 10.31 7.39
N PHE A 68 -16.54 9.82 7.53
CA PHE A 68 -15.62 10.23 8.59
C PHE A 68 -14.24 10.56 8.03
N SER A 69 -13.37 11.12 8.85
CA SER A 69 -11.97 11.35 8.54
C SER A 69 -11.12 11.22 9.78
N VAL A 70 -9.91 10.67 9.63
CA VAL A 70 -8.91 10.55 10.69
C VAL A 70 -7.63 11.22 10.20
N ASN A 71 -7.17 12.29 10.88
CA ASN A 71 -6.00 13.09 10.48
C ASN A 71 -5.98 13.48 9.00
N GLY A 72 -7.15 13.82 8.43
CA GLY A 72 -7.29 14.20 7.02
C GLY A 72 -7.47 13.05 6.03
N VAL A 73 -7.32 11.79 6.46
CA VAL A 73 -7.68 10.61 5.64
C VAL A 73 -9.19 10.47 5.64
N VAL A 74 -9.83 10.48 4.48
CA VAL A 74 -11.31 10.41 4.37
C VAL A 74 -11.76 8.96 4.33
N GLY A 75 -12.57 8.58 5.32
CA GLY A 75 -13.19 7.27 5.46
C GLY A 75 -14.60 7.18 4.87
N ALA A 76 -15.06 5.94 4.66
CA ALA A 76 -16.37 5.65 4.07
C ALA A 76 -17.55 5.84 5.05
N ASN A 77 -18.77 5.66 4.55
CA ASN A 77 -20.00 5.74 5.34
C ASN A 77 -20.17 4.51 6.25
N ALA A 78 -20.96 4.66 7.33
CA ALA A 78 -21.31 3.58 8.24
C ALA A 78 -22.83 3.57 8.53
N PHE A 79 -23.38 2.38 8.73
CA PHE A 79 -24.78 2.22 9.14
C PHE A 79 -24.97 2.57 10.62
N ALA A 80 -26.22 2.81 11.02
CA ALA A 80 -26.56 2.91 12.45
C ALA A 80 -26.39 1.54 13.11
N ASN A 81 -25.81 1.50 14.32
CA ASN A 81 -25.55 0.27 15.07
C ASN A 81 -24.89 -0.84 14.20
N GLY A 82 -23.90 -0.47 13.40
CA GLY A 82 -23.31 -1.35 12.40
C GLY A 82 -21.96 -0.87 11.84
N GLY A 83 -21.41 -1.69 10.96
CA GLY A 83 -20.15 -1.40 10.26
C GLY A 83 -20.33 -0.56 9.00
N GLY A 84 -19.24 0.04 8.55
CA GLY A 84 -19.14 0.72 7.26
C GLY A 84 -18.16 0.06 6.30
N SER A 85 -17.91 0.73 5.17
CA SER A 85 -16.88 0.28 4.24
C SER A 85 -15.48 0.65 4.77
N THR A 86 -14.54 -0.26 4.55
CA THR A 86 -13.14 -0.08 4.91
C THR A 86 -12.46 0.90 3.96
N THR A 87 -11.71 1.85 4.52
CA THR A 87 -10.89 2.78 3.74
C THR A 87 -9.43 2.43 3.92
N CYS A 88 -8.74 2.13 2.82
CA CYS A 88 -7.32 1.82 2.86
C CYS A 88 -6.46 3.03 2.51
N CYS A 89 -5.16 2.84 2.77
CA CYS A 89 -4.11 3.51 2.03
C CYS A 89 -3.97 5.00 2.38
N GLY A 90 -4.34 5.36 3.61
CA GLY A 90 -4.07 6.67 4.20
C GLY A 90 -2.76 6.68 5.00
N ASP A 91 -2.16 7.85 5.13
CA ASP A 91 -1.09 8.11 6.08
C ASP A 91 -1.69 8.82 7.30
N VAL A 92 -1.63 8.18 8.45
CA VAL A 92 -2.04 8.75 9.73
C VAL A 92 -0.78 8.81 10.58
N SER A 93 -0.27 10.02 10.78
CA SER A 93 0.90 10.27 11.64
C SER A 93 0.56 11.28 12.73
N GLY A 94 1.39 11.30 13.76
CA GLY A 94 1.25 12.17 14.93
C GLY A 94 0.85 11.41 16.19
N ASP A 95 0.99 12.09 17.33
CA ASP A 95 0.72 11.55 18.67
C ASP A 95 -0.77 11.60 19.04
N THR A 96 -1.61 12.15 18.17
CA THR A 96 -3.05 12.30 18.39
C THR A 96 -3.82 12.06 17.10
N ALA A 97 -4.99 11.44 17.19
CA ALA A 97 -5.91 11.24 16.07
C ALA A 97 -7.10 12.20 16.16
N GLU A 98 -7.16 13.18 15.26
CA GLU A 98 -8.35 13.99 15.01
C GLU A 98 -9.34 13.17 14.18
N VAL A 99 -10.45 12.80 14.81
CA VAL A 99 -11.56 12.07 14.19
C VAL A 99 -12.70 13.06 13.95
N ILE A 100 -13.11 13.17 12.69
CA ILE A 100 -14.21 14.03 12.26
C ILE A 100 -15.25 13.17 11.56
N TRP A 101 -16.53 13.27 11.92
CA TRP A 101 -17.59 12.54 11.21
C TRP A 101 -18.82 13.38 10.99
N THR A 102 -19.56 13.07 9.92
CA THR A 102 -20.80 13.76 9.55
C THR A 102 -21.96 12.78 9.65
N LEU A 103 -23.02 13.15 10.36
CA LEU A 103 -24.23 12.33 10.46
C LEU A 103 -25.05 12.42 9.18
N SER A 104 -25.54 11.26 8.73
CA SER A 104 -26.39 11.16 7.55
C SER A 104 -27.76 11.75 7.83
N THR A 105 -28.29 12.53 6.88
CA THR A 105 -29.60 13.15 6.95
C THR A 105 -30.40 12.78 5.72
N THR A 106 -31.62 12.27 5.92
CA THR A 106 -32.51 11.97 4.80
C THR A 106 -33.15 13.24 4.26
N ARG A 107 -33.62 13.21 3.01
CA ARG A 107 -34.27 14.37 2.39
C ARG A 107 -35.54 14.79 3.13
N THR A 108 -36.29 13.85 3.69
CA THR A 108 -37.47 14.14 4.51
C THR A 108 -37.09 14.84 5.82
N GLN A 109 -36.03 14.39 6.50
CA GLN A 109 -35.48 15.04 7.69
C GLN A 109 -34.98 16.45 7.39
N TYR A 110 -34.30 16.64 6.25
CA TYR A 110 -33.82 17.96 5.83
C TYR A 110 -34.97 18.93 5.57
N ASN A 111 -36.02 18.47 4.88
CA ASN A 111 -37.23 19.26 4.64
C ASN A 111 -37.99 19.57 5.94
N ALA A 112 -37.89 18.71 6.95
CA ALA A 112 -38.40 18.95 8.29
C ALA A 112 -37.53 19.91 9.13
N GLY A 113 -36.48 20.51 8.53
CA GLY A 113 -35.63 21.52 9.17
C GLY A 113 -34.32 20.99 9.75
N MET A 114 -34.08 19.67 9.69
CA MET A 114 -32.83 19.08 10.17
C MET A 114 -31.66 19.47 9.27
N ARG A 115 -30.52 19.83 9.87
CA ARG A 115 -29.32 20.24 9.12
C ARG A 115 -28.20 19.22 9.26
N LEU A 116 -27.21 19.35 8.37
CA LEU A 116 -25.99 18.54 8.42
C LEU A 116 -25.27 18.79 9.75
N GLU A 117 -24.94 17.70 10.41
CA GLU A 117 -24.30 17.72 11.72
C GLU A 117 -22.92 17.11 11.61
N LYS A 118 -21.90 17.95 11.84
CA LYS A 118 -20.49 17.55 11.84
C LYS A 118 -20.00 17.51 13.28
N ARG A 119 -19.37 16.40 13.64
CA ARG A 119 -18.77 16.18 14.96
C ARG A 119 -17.27 16.03 14.81
N ASN A 120 -16.52 16.47 15.81
CA ASN A 120 -15.10 16.19 15.93
C ASN A 120 -14.79 15.64 17.31
N MET A 121 -13.70 14.89 17.38
CA MET A 121 -13.11 14.42 18.62
C MET A 121 -11.61 14.23 18.37
N THR A 122 -10.80 14.54 19.37
CA THR A 122 -9.36 14.28 19.31
C THR A 122 -9.06 13.17 20.31
N LEU A 123 -8.45 12.10 19.81
CA LEU A 123 -8.01 10.96 20.60
C LEU A 123 -6.49 11.06 20.81
N PRO A 124 -5.98 10.71 21.99
CA PRO A 124 -4.55 10.51 22.20
C PRO A 124 -4.05 9.23 21.51
#